data_AF-A0A6C1TZG9-F1
#
_entry.id   AF-A0A6C1TZG9-F1
#
_cell.length_a   1.000
_cell.length_b   1.000
_cell.length_c   1.000
_cell.angle_alpha   90.00
_cell.angle_beta   90.00
_cell.angle_gamma   90.00
#
_symmetry.space_group_name_H-M   'P 1'
#
loop_
_entity.id
_entity.type
_entity.pdbx_description
1 polymer ?
#
loop_
_entity_poly.entity_id
_entity_poly.type
_entity_poly.pdbx_seq_one_letter_code
_entity_poly.pdbx_strand_id
1 'polypeptide(L)'
;MAGVERGAHMDATHTGDDHFFRTQRPNDTLARLGQDKRDIEYEIFSTWAETAHVVDDFEVEITHIQHAIGESKAAVEKAIFAYRRLIDLPGLRQIQHTTRLLDIKRLASIDTAIAELGPGVDTEVYAHIDAYLVEVFTATKPNQPLLTPKAIVHRLRRLIAQLDNTVGYDAAKRKRRTRPQDAFVIYDYELGARSGTTIECDNTTHALIRQYRTHVAQENNITEDEAARLILTGELT
;
A
#
# COMPACT_ATOMS: atom_id res chain seq x y z
N MET A 1 -10.33 -8.53 -43.69
CA MET A 1 -11.33 -9.19 -42.83
C MET A 1 -10.75 -10.52 -42.35
N ALA A 2 -9.74 -10.45 -41.49
CA ALA A 2 -9.11 -11.63 -40.89
C ALA A 2 -9.71 -11.79 -39.49
N GLY A 3 -10.42 -12.90 -39.27
CA GLY A 3 -11.02 -13.22 -38.00
C GLY A 3 -9.93 -13.46 -36.96
N VAL A 4 -9.97 -12.69 -35.89
CA VAL A 4 -9.19 -12.96 -34.68
C VAL A 4 -9.83 -14.18 -34.02
N GLU A 5 -9.12 -15.31 -34.04
CA GLU A 5 -9.43 -16.47 -33.21
C GLU A 5 -9.41 -16.01 -31.75
N ARG A 6 -10.61 -15.92 -31.16
CA ARG A 6 -10.77 -15.70 -29.73
C ARG A 6 -10.13 -16.89 -29.02
N GLY A 7 -9.16 -16.59 -28.16
CA GLY A 7 -8.45 -17.56 -27.34
C GLY A 7 -9.40 -18.58 -26.74
N ALA A 8 -9.01 -19.85 -26.84
CA ALA A 8 -9.76 -21.00 -26.38
C ALA A 8 -10.36 -20.74 -25.00
N HIS A 9 -11.70 -20.73 -24.95
CA HIS A 9 -12.47 -20.82 -23.74
C HIS A 9 -11.98 -22.07 -22.99
N MET A 10 -11.29 -21.88 -21.86
CA MET A 10 -11.08 -22.97 -20.91
C MET A 10 -12.45 -23.33 -20.33
N ASP A 11 -13.14 -24.25 -21.00
CA ASP A 11 -14.31 -24.95 -20.49
C ASP A 11 -13.82 -25.93 -19.41
N ALA A 12 -13.43 -25.37 -18.27
CA ALA A 12 -12.94 -26.13 -17.15
C ALA A 12 -14.16 -26.69 -16.40
N THR A 13 -14.57 -27.87 -16.84
CA THR A 13 -15.42 -28.81 -16.09
C THR A 13 -14.68 -29.19 -14.80
N HIS A 14 -14.74 -28.31 -13.80
CA HIS A 14 -14.19 -28.58 -12.47
C HIS A 14 -15.11 -29.59 -11.78
N THR A 15 -14.66 -30.84 -11.73
CA THR A 15 -15.16 -31.86 -10.80
C THR A 15 -15.00 -31.36 -9.37
N GLY A 16 -15.98 -31.61 -8.49
CA GLY A 16 -16.17 -30.95 -7.19
C GLY A 16 -15.07 -31.07 -6.12
N ASP A 17 -13.85 -31.48 -6.48
CA ASP A 17 -12.67 -31.63 -5.59
C ASP A 17 -11.60 -30.54 -5.76
N ASP A 18 -11.73 -29.61 -6.71
CA ASP A 18 -10.72 -28.56 -6.90
C ASP A 18 -10.82 -27.45 -5.83
N HIS A 19 -9.68 -27.07 -5.25
CA HIS A 19 -9.60 -25.91 -4.36
C HIS A 19 -9.64 -24.63 -5.19
N PHE A 20 -10.65 -23.78 -4.97
CA PHE A 20 -10.80 -22.52 -5.70
C PHE A 20 -11.23 -21.38 -4.78
N PHE A 21 -10.87 -20.16 -5.17
CA PHE A 21 -11.42 -18.95 -4.56
C PHE A 21 -12.86 -18.70 -5.05
N ARG A 22 -13.72 -18.21 -4.17
CA ARG A 22 -15.12 -17.85 -4.48
C ARG A 22 -15.26 -16.95 -5.71
N THR A 23 -14.26 -16.12 -5.99
CA THR A 23 -14.18 -15.23 -7.16
C THR A 23 -13.96 -15.93 -8.50
N GLN A 24 -13.71 -17.25 -8.47
CA GLN A 24 -13.48 -18.13 -9.62
C GLN A 24 -14.39 -19.37 -9.53
N ARG A 25 -15.53 -19.24 -8.86
CA ARG A 25 -16.47 -20.34 -8.67
C ARG A 25 -16.97 -20.87 -10.03
N PRO A 26 -16.87 -22.18 -10.30
CA PRO A 26 -17.41 -22.78 -11.52
C PRO A 26 -18.92 -22.57 -11.62
N ASN A 27 -19.43 -22.41 -12.85
CA ASN A 27 -20.85 -22.23 -13.15
C ASN A 27 -21.53 -21.00 -12.49
N ASP A 28 -20.75 -20.05 -11.97
CA ASP A 28 -21.26 -18.78 -11.45
C ASP A 28 -21.01 -17.65 -12.46
N THR A 29 -22.09 -17.10 -13.02
CA THR A 29 -22.04 -16.06 -14.05
C THR A 29 -21.29 -14.81 -13.59
N LEU A 30 -21.46 -14.39 -12.33
CA LEU A 30 -20.77 -13.21 -11.80
C LEU A 30 -19.29 -13.48 -11.56
N ALA A 31 -18.94 -14.68 -11.10
CA ALA A 31 -17.55 -15.10 -10.98
C ALA A 31 -16.84 -15.10 -12.35
N ARG A 32 -17.51 -15.61 -13.39
CA ARG A 32 -17.00 -15.60 -14.77
C ARG A 32 -16.77 -14.17 -15.28
N LEU A 33 -17.76 -13.28 -15.18
CA LEU A 33 -17.59 -11.87 -15.57
C LEU A 33 -16.50 -11.16 -14.76
N GLY A 34 -16.38 -11.50 -13.48
CA GLY A 34 -15.28 -11.02 -12.64
C GLY A 34 -13.92 -11.51 -13.10
N GLN A 35 -13.83 -12.74 -13.62
CA GLN A 35 -12.61 -13.29 -14.23
C GLN A 35 -12.30 -12.57 -15.55
N ASP A 36 -13.28 -12.40 -16.44
CA ASP A 36 -13.11 -11.66 -17.70
C ASP A 36 -12.51 -10.27 -17.46
N LYS A 37 -12.97 -9.58 -16.40
CA LYS A 37 -12.41 -8.29 -16.00
C LYS A 37 -10.93 -8.38 -15.62
N ARG A 38 -10.54 -9.38 -14.83
CA ARG A 38 -9.13 -9.57 -14.42
C ARG A 38 -8.26 -10.01 -15.59
N ASP A 39 -8.82 -10.74 -16.55
CA ASP A 39 -8.12 -11.12 -17.77
C ASP A 39 -7.80 -9.90 -18.63
N ILE A 40 -8.76 -8.97 -18.79
CA ILE A 40 -8.52 -7.68 -19.47
C ILE A 40 -7.47 -6.84 -18.72
N GLU A 41 -7.61 -6.70 -17.39
CA GLU A 41 -6.62 -5.99 -16.56
C GLU A 41 -5.21 -6.62 -16.71
N TYR A 42 -5.13 -7.94 -16.81
CA TYR A 42 -3.87 -8.64 -17.03
C TYR A 42 -3.28 -8.37 -18.42
N GLU A 43 -4.09 -8.43 -19.48
CA GLU A 43 -3.62 -8.14 -20.84
C GLU A 43 -3.05 -6.73 -20.99
N ILE A 44 -3.65 -5.74 -20.31
CA ILE A 44 -3.19 -4.34 -20.36
C ILE A 44 -1.86 -4.14 -19.63
N PHE A 45 -1.68 -4.78 -18.47
CA PHE A 45 -0.60 -4.40 -17.55
C PHE A 45 0.48 -5.47 -17.31
N SER A 46 0.29 -6.72 -17.75
CA SER A 46 1.20 -7.84 -17.42
C SER A 46 2.63 -7.65 -17.92
N THR A 47 2.84 -6.95 -19.04
CA THR A 47 4.18 -6.65 -19.58
C THR A 47 5.05 -5.89 -18.58
N TRP A 48 4.44 -5.09 -17.70
CA TRP A 48 5.15 -4.33 -16.67
C TRP A 48 5.75 -5.21 -15.56
N ALA A 49 5.38 -6.50 -15.49
CA ALA A 49 6.00 -7.48 -14.60
C ALA A 49 7.26 -8.15 -15.21
N GLU A 50 7.68 -7.73 -16.41
CA GLU A 50 8.88 -8.21 -17.09
C GLU A 50 10.03 -7.21 -16.91
N THR A 51 11.18 -7.68 -16.46
CA THR A 51 12.38 -6.84 -16.26
C THR A 51 12.89 -6.21 -17.57
N ALA A 52 12.60 -6.84 -18.71
CA ALA A 52 12.98 -6.35 -20.03
C ALA A 52 12.07 -5.23 -20.55
N HIS A 53 10.88 -5.03 -19.94
CA HIS A 53 9.94 -4.02 -20.39
C HIS A 53 10.35 -2.63 -19.90
N VAL A 54 10.89 -1.84 -20.82
CA VAL A 54 11.32 -0.46 -20.60
C VAL A 54 10.62 0.42 -21.65
N VAL A 55 10.24 1.62 -21.24
CA VAL A 55 9.64 2.63 -22.12
C VAL A 55 10.50 3.90 -22.09
N ASP A 56 10.57 4.59 -23.22
CA ASP A 56 11.41 5.79 -23.37
C ASP A 56 10.88 6.96 -22.54
N ASP A 57 9.55 7.16 -22.55
CA ASP A 57 8.88 8.20 -21.78
C ASP A 57 7.69 7.60 -21.02
N PHE A 58 7.86 7.48 -19.69
CA PHE A 58 6.87 6.90 -18.79
C PHE A 58 5.57 7.72 -18.73
N GLU A 59 5.66 9.04 -18.83
CA GLU A 59 4.52 9.94 -18.73
C GLU A 59 3.66 9.90 -20.01
N VAL A 60 4.32 9.82 -21.16
CA VAL A 60 3.66 9.61 -22.45
C VAL A 60 2.93 8.26 -22.48
N GLU A 61 3.57 7.19 -21.99
CA GLU A 61 2.96 5.86 -21.96
C GLU A 61 1.75 5.80 -21.03
N ILE A 62 1.86 6.37 -19.82
CA ILE A 62 0.71 6.50 -18.91
C ILE A 62 -0.43 7.25 -19.61
N THR A 63 -0.13 8.36 -20.27
CA THR A 63 -1.14 9.18 -20.95
C THR A 63 -1.80 8.41 -22.11
N HIS A 64 -1.02 7.62 -22.85
CA HIS A 64 -1.53 6.75 -23.90
C HIS A 64 -2.53 5.72 -23.35
N ILE A 65 -2.12 4.97 -22.32
CA ILE A 65 -2.99 3.96 -21.69
C ILE A 65 -4.24 4.63 -21.11
N GLN A 66 -4.08 5.75 -20.41
CA GLN A 66 -5.16 6.54 -19.82
C GLN A 66 -6.24 6.88 -20.86
N HIS A 67 -5.84 7.43 -22.01
CA HIS A 67 -6.77 7.77 -23.09
C HIS A 67 -7.40 6.56 -23.76
N ALA A 68 -6.66 5.46 -23.88
CA ALA A 68 -7.15 4.24 -24.53
C ALA A 68 -8.22 3.53 -23.70
N ILE A 69 -8.07 3.44 -22.38
CA ILE A 69 -8.97 2.67 -21.51
C ILE A 69 -9.95 3.54 -20.70
N GLY A 70 -9.80 4.86 -20.73
CA GLY A 70 -10.70 5.81 -20.07
C GLY A 70 -10.54 5.89 -18.55
N GLU A 71 -9.41 5.44 -18.01
CA GLU A 71 -9.09 5.51 -16.58
C GLU A 71 -8.43 6.86 -16.22
N SER A 72 -8.26 7.13 -14.93
CA SER A 72 -7.46 8.28 -14.48
C SER A 72 -5.97 8.00 -14.57
N LYS A 73 -5.16 9.04 -14.78
CA LYS A 73 -3.69 8.96 -14.76
C LYS A 73 -3.15 8.21 -13.53
N ALA A 74 -3.65 8.60 -12.35
CA ALA A 74 -3.24 7.99 -11.07
C ALA A 74 -3.65 6.50 -10.97
N ALA A 75 -4.77 6.09 -11.57
CA ALA A 75 -5.18 4.69 -11.58
C ALA A 75 -4.27 3.84 -12.48
N VAL A 76 -3.90 4.36 -13.65
CA VAL A 76 -2.98 3.72 -14.60
C VAL A 76 -1.59 3.58 -13.97
N GLU A 77 -1.05 4.67 -13.42
CA GLU A 77 0.25 4.68 -12.75
C GLU A 77 0.29 3.65 -11.61
N LYS A 78 -0.77 3.60 -10.79
CA LYS A 78 -0.88 2.63 -9.70
C LYS A 78 -0.94 1.18 -10.20
N ALA A 79 -1.63 0.92 -11.31
CA ALA A 79 -1.69 -0.41 -11.92
C ALA A 79 -0.31 -0.84 -12.44
N ILE A 80 0.42 0.07 -13.10
CA ILE A 80 1.77 -0.18 -13.59
C ILE A 80 2.73 -0.51 -12.44
N PHE A 81 2.77 0.30 -11.38
CA PHE A 81 3.64 0.02 -10.24
C PHE A 81 3.27 -1.30 -9.54
N ALA A 82 1.98 -1.62 -9.46
CA ALA A 82 1.51 -2.88 -8.91
C ALA A 82 2.00 -4.11 -9.72
N TYR A 83 2.06 -4.02 -11.05
CA TYR A 83 2.63 -5.09 -11.88
C TYR A 83 4.17 -5.10 -11.85
N ARG A 84 4.84 -3.94 -11.84
CA ARG A 84 6.30 -3.86 -11.66
C ARG A 84 6.75 -4.51 -10.36
N ARG A 85 5.98 -4.39 -9.27
CA ARG A 85 6.26 -5.07 -8.00
C ARG A 85 6.38 -6.59 -8.14
N LEU A 86 5.71 -7.21 -9.11
CA LEU A 86 5.78 -8.65 -9.33
C LEU A 86 7.16 -9.11 -9.83
N ILE A 87 8.03 -8.21 -10.27
CA ILE A 87 9.44 -8.52 -10.57
C ILE A 87 10.15 -9.01 -9.32
N ASP A 88 9.87 -8.41 -8.16
CA ASP A 88 10.47 -8.77 -6.87
C ASP A 88 9.76 -9.96 -6.20
N LEU A 89 8.62 -10.41 -6.74
CA LEU A 89 7.75 -11.44 -6.17
C LEU A 89 7.46 -12.55 -7.21
N PRO A 90 8.47 -13.33 -7.60
CA PRO A 90 8.36 -14.25 -8.73
C PRO A 90 7.30 -15.35 -8.54
N GLY A 91 7.08 -15.83 -7.32
CA GLY A 91 6.05 -16.81 -6.99
C GLY A 91 4.65 -16.21 -7.12
N LEU A 92 4.43 -15.01 -6.59
CA LEU A 92 3.17 -14.29 -6.78
C LEU A 92 2.92 -13.94 -8.24
N ARG A 93 3.97 -13.55 -8.98
CA ARG A 93 3.91 -13.32 -10.43
C ARG A 93 3.42 -14.57 -11.15
N GLN A 94 3.94 -15.74 -10.78
CA GLN A 94 3.51 -17.00 -11.38
C GLN A 94 2.02 -17.27 -11.10
N ILE A 95 1.55 -17.08 -9.87
CA ILE A 95 0.12 -17.21 -9.55
C ILE A 95 -0.72 -16.25 -10.39
N GLN A 96 -0.29 -14.99 -10.52
CA GLN A 96 -1.04 -14.00 -11.29
C GLN A 96 -1.06 -14.35 -12.79
N HIS A 97 0.06 -14.84 -13.33
CA HIS A 97 0.16 -15.29 -14.72
C HIS A 97 -0.77 -16.48 -15.00
N THR A 98 -0.83 -17.48 -14.11
CA THR A 98 -1.59 -18.70 -14.34
C THR A 98 -3.07 -18.57 -14.02
N THR A 99 -3.41 -17.82 -12.96
CA THR A 99 -4.78 -17.79 -12.43
C THR A 99 -5.49 -16.47 -12.63
N ARG A 100 -4.74 -15.36 -12.81
CA ARG A 100 -5.28 -13.99 -12.86
C ARG A 100 -6.26 -13.74 -11.72
N LEU A 101 -5.89 -14.19 -10.52
CA LEU A 101 -6.72 -14.16 -9.32
C LEU A 101 -6.88 -12.74 -8.76
N LEU A 102 -5.82 -11.93 -8.83
CA LEU A 102 -5.78 -10.62 -8.20
C LEU A 102 -6.21 -9.54 -9.19
N ASP A 103 -7.18 -8.72 -8.76
CA ASP A 103 -7.52 -7.47 -9.44
C ASP A 103 -6.47 -6.39 -9.13
N ILE A 104 -6.46 -5.31 -9.93
CA ILE A 104 -5.54 -4.17 -9.73
C ILE A 104 -5.58 -3.65 -8.29
N LYS A 105 -6.76 -3.60 -7.66
CA LYS A 105 -6.89 -3.10 -6.28
C LYS A 105 -6.11 -3.92 -5.27
N ARG A 106 -6.08 -5.26 -5.42
CA ARG A 106 -5.30 -6.14 -4.54
C ARG A 106 -3.81 -6.08 -4.85
N LEU A 107 -3.42 -6.11 -6.12
CA LEU A 107 -2.01 -5.95 -6.51
C LEU A 107 -1.44 -4.62 -6.00
N ALA A 108 -2.17 -3.52 -6.18
CA ALA A 108 -1.77 -2.21 -5.71
C ALA A 108 -1.71 -2.11 -4.17
N SER A 109 -2.51 -2.89 -3.46
CA SER A 109 -2.45 -2.99 -2.01
C SER A 109 -1.21 -3.74 -1.52
N ILE A 110 -0.77 -4.74 -2.27
CA ILE A 110 0.50 -5.45 -2.03
C ILE A 110 1.66 -4.48 -2.24
N ASP A 111 1.69 -3.80 -3.39
CA ASP A 111 2.74 -2.83 -3.70
C ASP A 111 2.82 -1.70 -2.65
N THR A 112 1.67 -1.10 -2.29
CA THR A 112 1.64 -0.05 -1.26
C THR A 112 2.20 -0.54 0.08
N ALA A 113 1.85 -1.76 0.50
CA ALA A 113 2.33 -2.30 1.77
C ALA A 113 3.84 -2.61 1.75
N ILE A 114 4.37 -3.06 0.61
CA ILE A 114 5.80 -3.35 0.44
C ILE A 114 6.62 -2.07 0.30
N ALA A 115 6.09 -1.04 -0.37
CA ALA A 115 6.76 0.25 -0.53
C ALA A 115 7.07 0.94 0.81
N GLU A 116 6.33 0.63 1.88
CA GLU A 116 6.61 1.11 3.25
C GLU A 116 7.97 0.66 3.81
N LEU A 117 8.57 -0.39 3.25
CA LEU A 117 9.91 -0.85 3.62
C LEU A 117 11.01 0.14 3.18
N GLY A 118 10.72 1.02 2.22
CA GLY A 118 11.68 1.96 1.66
C GLY A 118 12.59 1.32 0.60
N PRO A 119 13.55 2.08 0.05
CA PRO A 119 14.51 1.57 -0.92
C PRO A 119 15.55 0.65 -0.27
N GLY A 120 16.14 -0.26 -1.07
CA GLY A 120 17.26 -1.11 -0.62
C GLY A 120 16.86 -2.32 0.23
N VAL A 121 15.62 -2.81 0.07
CA VAL A 121 15.14 -4.04 0.72
C VAL A 121 15.96 -5.23 0.24
N ASP A 122 16.38 -6.08 1.18
CA ASP A 122 17.13 -7.29 0.88
C ASP A 122 16.28 -8.29 0.07
N THR A 123 16.93 -9.00 -0.85
CA THR A 123 16.32 -10.08 -1.63
C THR A 123 15.74 -11.16 -0.72
N GLU A 124 16.34 -11.41 0.44
CA GLU A 124 15.81 -12.37 1.42
C GLU A 124 14.45 -11.92 1.99
N VAL A 125 14.26 -10.62 2.24
CA VAL A 125 12.98 -10.07 2.71
C VAL A 125 11.91 -10.22 1.63
N TYR A 126 12.25 -9.94 0.37
CA TYR A 126 11.34 -10.16 -0.75
C TYR A 126 10.96 -11.65 -0.90
N ALA A 127 11.92 -12.56 -0.78
CA ALA A 127 11.65 -14.00 -0.85
C ALA A 127 10.68 -14.47 0.25
N HIS A 128 10.82 -13.96 1.48
CA HIS A 128 9.89 -14.27 2.58
C HIS A 128 8.48 -13.72 2.32
N ILE A 129 8.38 -12.49 1.82
CA ILE A 129 7.10 -11.87 1.46
C ILE A 129 6.43 -12.64 0.33
N ASP A 130 7.21 -13.01 -0.70
CA ASP A 130 6.72 -13.76 -1.86
C ASP A 130 6.20 -15.15 -1.46
N ALA A 131 6.96 -15.91 -0.67
CA ALA A 131 6.53 -17.21 -0.17
C ALA A 131 5.23 -17.13 0.65
N TYR A 132 5.11 -16.12 1.51
CA TYR A 132 3.88 -15.87 2.25
C TYR A 132 2.69 -15.53 1.34
N LEU A 133 2.91 -14.70 0.31
CA LEU A 133 1.85 -14.34 -0.64
C LEU A 133 1.42 -15.55 -1.49
N VAL A 134 2.36 -16.42 -1.87
CA VAL A 134 2.06 -17.70 -2.53
C VAL A 134 1.14 -18.57 -1.68
N GLU A 135 1.45 -18.72 -0.38
CA GLU A 135 0.61 -19.47 0.55
C GLU A 135 -0.80 -18.88 0.64
N VAL A 136 -0.90 -17.56 0.82
CA VAL A 136 -2.18 -16.84 0.97
C VAL A 136 -3.06 -16.94 -0.28
N PHE A 137 -2.45 -16.91 -1.46
CA PHE A 137 -3.15 -16.90 -2.75
C PHE A 137 -3.18 -18.26 -3.45
N THR A 138 -2.83 -19.32 -2.74
CA THR A 138 -3.14 -20.70 -3.13
C THR A 138 -4.39 -21.16 -2.37
N ALA A 139 -5.42 -21.58 -3.10
CA ALA A 139 -6.64 -22.07 -2.47
C ALA A 139 -6.36 -23.41 -1.77
N THR A 140 -6.80 -23.53 -0.52
CA THR A 140 -6.63 -24.75 0.30
C THR A 140 -7.93 -25.51 0.52
N LYS A 141 -9.05 -24.92 0.08
CA LYS A 141 -10.38 -25.49 0.17
C LYS A 141 -11.29 -24.92 -0.92
N PRO A 142 -12.36 -25.65 -1.31
CA PRO A 142 -13.32 -25.13 -2.26
C PRO A 142 -14.03 -23.88 -1.72
N ASN A 143 -14.38 -22.96 -2.63
CA ASN A 143 -15.14 -21.75 -2.34
C ASN A 143 -14.50 -20.84 -1.26
N GLN A 144 -13.16 -20.81 -1.21
CA GLN A 144 -12.38 -20.01 -0.26
C GLN A 144 -12.63 -18.50 -0.50
N PRO A 145 -12.98 -17.71 0.52
CA PRO A 145 -13.10 -16.26 0.33
C PRO A 145 -11.74 -15.65 0.04
N LEU A 146 -11.66 -14.84 -1.02
CA LEU A 146 -10.45 -14.08 -1.35
C LEU A 146 -10.28 -12.93 -0.35
N LEU A 147 -9.04 -12.67 0.09
CA LEU A 147 -8.76 -11.57 1.00
C LEU A 147 -9.20 -10.22 0.42
N THR A 148 -9.65 -9.32 1.30
CA THR A 148 -9.92 -7.95 0.92
C THR A 148 -8.61 -7.16 0.81
N PRO A 149 -8.57 -6.07 0.01
CA PRO A 149 -7.42 -5.16 -0.05
C PRO A 149 -6.91 -4.75 1.34
N LYS A 150 -7.81 -4.36 2.24
CA LYS A 150 -7.47 -3.99 3.63
C LYS A 150 -6.86 -5.15 4.42
N ALA A 151 -7.38 -6.37 4.26
CA ALA A 151 -6.85 -7.55 4.94
C ALA A 151 -5.44 -7.90 4.43
N ILE A 152 -5.18 -7.73 3.13
CA ILE A 152 -3.85 -7.92 2.54
C ILE A 152 -2.85 -6.95 3.17
N VAL A 153 -3.14 -5.64 3.16
CA VAL A 153 -2.27 -4.61 3.76
C VAL A 153 -2.01 -4.93 5.24
N HIS A 154 -3.06 -5.22 6.01
CA HIS A 154 -2.90 -5.53 7.43
C HIS A 154 -2.01 -6.74 7.69
N ARG A 155 -2.19 -7.83 6.93
CA ARG A 155 -1.38 -9.04 7.10
C ARG A 155 0.06 -8.83 6.65
N LEU A 156 0.29 -8.14 5.53
CA LEU A 156 1.64 -7.80 5.06
C LEU A 156 2.36 -6.89 6.04
N ARG A 157 1.72 -5.84 6.57
CA ARG A 157 2.31 -4.99 7.61
C ARG A 157 2.67 -5.78 8.87
N ARG A 158 1.85 -6.77 9.26
CA ARG A 158 2.14 -7.65 10.39
C ARG A 158 3.35 -8.55 10.10
N LEU A 159 3.43 -9.13 8.90
CA LEU A 159 4.59 -9.92 8.47
C LEU A 159 5.86 -9.06 8.45
N ILE A 160 5.78 -7.89 7.82
CA ILE A 160 6.87 -6.91 7.76
C ILE A 160 7.32 -6.53 9.16
N ALA A 161 6.41 -6.24 10.10
CA ALA A 161 6.78 -5.93 11.47
C ALA A 161 7.45 -7.11 12.22
N GLN A 162 7.16 -8.36 11.83
CA GLN A 162 7.86 -9.53 12.35
C GLN A 162 9.26 -9.65 11.76
N LEU A 163 9.41 -9.38 10.46
CA LEU A 163 10.70 -9.34 9.76
C LEU A 163 11.58 -8.16 10.22
N ASP A 164 10.99 -7.01 10.55
CA ASP A 164 11.64 -5.81 11.14
C ASP A 164 12.21 -6.11 12.54
N ASN A 165 11.66 -7.09 13.27
CA ASN A 165 12.28 -7.56 14.51
C ASN A 165 13.50 -8.48 14.27
N THR A 166 13.67 -9.02 13.05
CA THR A 166 14.80 -9.88 12.66
C THR A 166 15.81 -9.18 11.74
N VAL A 167 15.41 -8.10 11.07
CA VAL A 167 16.21 -7.34 10.10
C VAL A 167 16.13 -5.86 10.47
N GLY A 168 17.12 -5.39 11.24
CA GLY A 168 17.33 -3.95 11.51
C GLY A 168 16.68 -3.41 12.78
N TYR A 169 17.30 -3.68 13.93
CA TYR A 169 16.98 -3.02 15.20
C TYR A 169 17.11 -1.49 15.10
N ASP A 170 15.98 -0.79 14.94
CA ASP A 170 15.88 0.67 15.11
C ASP A 170 15.26 1.00 16.48
N ALA A 171 16.14 1.19 17.48
CA ALA A 171 15.77 1.54 18.84
C ALA A 171 14.88 2.80 18.93
N ALA A 172 15.08 3.76 18.02
CA ALA A 172 14.35 5.03 18.03
C ALA A 172 12.90 4.82 17.57
N LYS A 173 12.67 4.02 16.53
CA LYS A 173 11.31 3.63 16.10
C LYS A 173 10.59 2.79 17.14
N ARG A 174 11.27 1.87 17.81
CA ARG A 174 10.65 1.06 18.89
C ARG A 174 10.27 1.93 20.08
N LYS A 175 11.13 2.86 20.52
CA LYS A 175 10.83 3.83 21.59
C LYS A 175 9.69 4.80 21.24
N ARG A 176 9.37 4.99 19.95
CA ARG A 176 8.17 5.70 19.48
C ARG A 176 6.93 4.80 19.50
N ARG A 177 7.04 3.53 19.07
CA ARG A 177 5.93 2.56 19.02
C ARG A 177 5.47 2.04 20.40
N THR A 178 6.37 1.91 21.37
CA THR A 178 6.06 1.53 22.76
C THR A 178 5.90 2.73 23.68
N ARG A 179 5.77 3.94 23.12
CA ARG A 179 5.64 5.14 23.91
C ARG A 179 4.25 5.18 24.56
N PRO A 180 4.16 5.49 25.86
CA PRO A 180 2.88 5.69 26.52
C PRO A 180 2.03 6.72 25.78
N GLN A 181 0.71 6.50 25.72
CA GLN A 181 -0.22 7.35 24.98
C GLN A 181 -0.34 8.78 25.57
N ASP A 182 0.11 8.96 26.81
CA ASP A 182 0.19 10.19 27.59
C ASP A 182 1.58 10.85 27.55
N ALA A 183 2.50 10.38 26.71
CA ALA A 183 3.83 10.99 26.62
C ALA A 183 3.79 12.39 25.99
N PHE A 184 4.37 13.37 26.68
CA PHE A 184 4.63 14.71 26.16
C PHE A 184 5.95 14.72 25.37
N VAL A 185 5.91 15.13 24.10
CA VAL A 185 7.03 15.03 23.17
C VAL A 185 7.15 16.29 22.35
N ILE A 186 8.39 16.74 22.16
CA ILE A 186 8.74 17.85 21.29
C ILE A 186 9.59 17.31 20.13
N TYR A 187 9.26 17.70 18.90
CA TYR A 187 10.02 17.42 17.69
C TYR A 187 10.41 18.72 17.01
N ASP A 188 11.70 18.95 16.85
CA ASP A 188 12.21 20.05 16.03
C ASP A 188 12.51 19.57 14.62
N TYR A 189 12.21 20.42 13.64
CA TYR A 189 12.55 20.16 12.25
C TYR A 189 13.04 21.44 11.57
N GLU A 190 13.90 21.25 10.57
CA GLU A 190 14.43 22.29 9.71
C GLU A 190 14.07 21.96 8.25
N LEU A 191 13.45 22.92 7.55
CA LEU A 191 13.01 22.82 6.17
C LEU A 191 13.43 24.08 5.40
N GLY A 192 14.67 24.09 4.93
CA GLY A 192 15.24 25.23 4.18
C GLY A 192 15.32 26.48 5.05
N ALA A 193 14.64 27.55 4.65
CA ALA A 193 14.62 28.83 5.39
C ALA A 193 13.63 28.86 6.57
N ARG A 194 13.01 27.73 6.93
CA ARG A 194 12.06 27.63 8.03
C ARG A 194 12.45 26.49 8.96
N SER A 195 12.35 26.71 10.27
CA SER A 195 12.35 25.67 11.27
C SER A 195 11.02 25.68 12.01
N GLY A 196 10.71 24.58 12.69
CA GLY A 196 9.48 24.48 13.47
C GLY A 196 9.59 23.42 14.54
N THR A 197 8.72 23.56 15.53
CA THR A 197 8.60 22.64 16.66
C THR A 197 7.19 22.07 16.68
N THR A 198 7.07 20.74 16.71
CA THR A 198 5.79 20.03 16.86
C THR A 198 5.72 19.42 18.25
N ILE A 199 4.62 19.65 18.96
CA ILE A 199 4.36 19.06 20.26
C ILE A 199 3.30 17.97 20.11
N GLU A 200 3.60 16.75 20.53
CA GLU A 200 2.65 15.65 20.68
C GLU A 200 2.40 15.40 22.17
N CYS A 201 1.14 15.36 22.59
CA CYS A 201 0.72 15.04 23.96
C CYS A 201 -0.74 14.56 23.96
N ASP A 202 -1.24 14.12 25.12
CA ASP A 202 -2.65 13.78 25.26
C ASP A 202 -3.56 15.02 25.14
N ASN A 203 -4.85 14.79 24.89
CA ASN A 203 -5.83 15.86 24.67
C ASN A 203 -6.01 16.78 25.88
N THR A 204 -5.85 16.27 27.10
CA THR A 204 -5.99 17.07 28.33
C THR A 204 -4.81 18.02 28.47
N THR A 205 -3.59 17.52 28.27
CA THR A 205 -2.37 18.34 28.27
C THR A 205 -2.41 19.40 27.16
N HIS A 206 -2.82 19.02 25.94
CA HIS A 206 -2.99 19.98 24.84
C HIS A 206 -4.03 21.08 25.15
N ALA A 207 -5.14 20.71 25.79
CA ALA A 207 -6.17 21.69 26.20
C ALA A 207 -5.64 22.69 27.23
N LEU A 208 -4.83 22.23 28.19
CA LEU A 208 -4.18 23.10 29.18
C LEU A 208 -3.19 24.08 28.52
N ILE A 209 -2.34 23.60 27.61
CA ILE A 209 -1.40 24.45 26.85
C ILE A 209 -2.17 25.53 26.10
N ARG A 210 -3.24 25.16 25.41
CA ARG A 210 -4.07 26.11 24.66
C ARG A 210 -4.70 27.14 25.58
N GLN A 211 -5.32 26.69 26.68
CA GLN A 211 -5.95 27.59 27.65
C GLN A 211 -4.94 28.58 28.22
N TYR A 212 -3.75 28.11 28.58
CA TYR A 212 -2.69 28.96 29.12
C TYR A 212 -2.23 30.02 28.12
N ARG A 213 -1.95 29.60 26.88
CA ARG A 213 -1.56 30.51 25.79
C ARG A 213 -2.63 31.56 25.53
N THR A 214 -3.91 31.17 25.45
CA THR A 214 -5.03 32.11 25.26
C THR A 214 -5.12 33.10 26.42
N HIS A 215 -4.93 32.65 27.66
CA HIS A 215 -4.95 33.51 28.83
C HIS A 215 -3.81 34.55 28.80
N VAL A 216 -2.57 34.11 28.58
CA VAL A 216 -1.40 35.01 28.46
C VAL A 216 -1.59 36.01 27.33
N ALA A 217 -2.14 35.57 26.19
CA ALA A 217 -2.43 36.45 25.06
C ALA A 217 -3.44 37.55 25.43
N GLN A 218 -4.51 37.19 26.16
CA GLN A 218 -5.53 38.14 26.61
C GLN A 218 -5.00 39.12 27.66
N GLU A 219 -4.28 38.64 28.67
CA GLU A 219 -3.75 39.47 29.76
C GLU A 219 -2.73 40.50 29.25
N ASN A 220 -1.94 40.12 28.24
CA ASN A 220 -0.90 40.99 27.67
C ASN A 220 -1.37 41.75 26.41
N ASN A 221 -2.62 41.54 25.97
CA ASN A 221 -3.19 42.13 24.76
C ASN A 221 -2.33 41.90 23.50
N ILE A 222 -1.88 40.66 23.31
CA ILE A 222 -1.06 40.19 22.19
C ILE A 222 -1.75 39.04 21.45
N THR A 223 -1.20 38.64 20.30
CA THR A 223 -1.71 37.46 19.58
C THR A 223 -1.31 36.15 20.27
N GLU A 224 -2.05 35.06 20.03
CA GLU A 224 -1.65 33.75 20.56
C GLU A 224 -0.30 33.27 20.03
N ASP A 225 0.07 33.64 18.79
CA ASP A 225 1.37 33.30 18.21
C ASP A 225 2.51 34.05 18.92
N GLU A 226 2.28 35.32 19.24
CA GLU A 226 3.24 36.13 20.01
C GLU A 226 3.32 35.67 21.47
N ALA A 227 2.19 35.31 22.08
CA ALA A 227 2.18 34.69 23.40
C ALA A 227 2.96 33.36 23.39
N ALA A 228 2.77 32.52 22.38
CA ALA A 228 3.53 31.28 22.23
C ALA A 228 5.03 31.55 22.09
N ARG A 229 5.44 32.55 21.29
CA ARG A 229 6.84 32.96 21.17
C ARG A 229 7.41 33.36 22.52
N LEU A 230 6.74 34.25 23.25
CA LEU A 230 7.21 34.79 24.53
C LEU A 230 7.27 33.72 25.63
N ILE A 231 6.29 32.80 25.67
CA ILE A 231 6.31 31.65 26.58
C ILE A 231 7.51 30.75 26.28
N LEU A 232 7.73 30.41 25.01
CA LEU A 232 8.80 29.49 24.60
C LEU A 232 10.19 30.12 24.68
N THR A 233 10.33 31.44 24.59
CA THR A 233 11.59 32.15 24.81
C THR A 233 11.84 32.51 26.28
N GLY A 234 10.88 32.26 27.16
CA GLY A 234 10.97 32.57 28.60
C GLY A 234 10.83 34.06 28.94
N GLU A 235 10.31 34.86 28.01
CA GLU A 235 10.04 36.29 28.19
C GLU A 235 8.72 36.53 28.95
N LEU A 236 7.79 35.56 28.93
CA LEU A 236 6.58 35.54 29.75
C LEU A 236 6.42 34.15 30.39
N THR A 237 6.13 34.12 31.69
CA THR A 237 5.84 32.87 32.42
C THR A 237 4.39 32.75 32.72
#